data_AF-A0A132HDA7-F1
#
_entry.id   AF-A0A132HDA7-F1
#
_cell.length_a   1.000
_cell.length_b   1.000
_cell.length_c   1.000
_cell.angle_alpha   90.00
_cell.angle_beta   90.00
_cell.angle_gamma   90.00
#
_symmetry.space_group_name_H-M   'P 1'
#
loop_
_entity.id
_entity.type
_entity.pdbx_description
1 polymer ?
#
loop_
_entity_poly.entity_id
_entity_poly.type
_entity_poly.pdbx_seq_one_letter_code
_entity_poly.pdbx_strand_id
1 'polypeptide(L)'
;MNKPDFKAIIAGTRDFSDYELLRQKCDTILSSKKMACNIVIVSGTARGADRLGEQYAREHGYRIERYPADWDRDGNSAGPIRNAKMADNAHALIAFWDGQSRGTKHMIDTARAKGLAVRVINYTVKQQKEDTMKEDPKIEKLRNETTQYAIEHITRKGLHTGYAWLRDAFNDYYDAIKTPGVKTSEENDIAHRKILAQKVAIDCIHKLNHEQLQQLDKVLDEIASETKISNGLHR
;
A
#
# COMPACT_ATOMS: atom_id res chain seq x y z
N MET A 1 -21.30 -31.85 14.88
CA MET A 1 -22.08 -30.79 15.57
C MET A 1 -22.05 -29.54 14.69
N ASN A 2 -23.20 -28.95 14.39
CA ASN A 2 -23.25 -27.75 13.56
C ASN A 2 -22.72 -26.57 14.39
N LYS A 3 -21.57 -25.99 14.01
CA LYS A 3 -21.04 -24.81 14.71
C LYS A 3 -22.00 -23.63 14.49
N PRO A 4 -22.25 -22.77 15.50
CA PRO A 4 -23.05 -21.58 15.31
C PRO A 4 -22.36 -20.61 14.35
N ASP A 5 -23.15 -19.82 13.62
CA ASP A 5 -22.63 -18.78 12.72
C ASP A 5 -22.16 -17.55 13.53
N PHE A 6 -20.96 -17.07 13.22
CA PHE A 6 -20.46 -15.78 13.68
C PHE A 6 -20.35 -14.83 12.48
N LYS A 7 -21.37 -13.99 12.34
CA LYS A 7 -21.49 -12.94 11.32
C LYS A 7 -20.65 -11.70 11.67
N ALA A 8 -19.70 -11.34 10.82
CA ALA A 8 -18.84 -10.17 10.98
C ALA A 8 -18.95 -9.26 9.74
N ILE A 9 -19.24 -7.98 9.96
CA ILE A 9 -19.23 -6.95 8.92
C ILE A 9 -17.77 -6.59 8.62
N ILE A 10 -17.40 -6.58 7.34
CA ILE A 10 -16.18 -5.92 6.88
C ILE A 10 -16.62 -4.73 6.03
N ALA A 11 -16.28 -3.54 6.49
CA ALA A 11 -16.66 -2.28 5.83
C ALA A 11 -15.55 -1.25 5.97
N GLY A 12 -15.61 -0.18 5.17
CA GLY A 12 -14.56 0.82 5.21
C GLY A 12 -14.71 1.91 4.17
N THR A 13 -13.70 2.78 4.13
CA THR A 13 -13.63 3.88 3.16
C THR A 13 -13.60 3.34 1.73
N ARG A 14 -14.30 4.02 0.81
CA ARG A 14 -14.52 3.53 -0.57
C ARG A 14 -13.24 3.41 -1.41
N ASP A 15 -12.21 4.17 -1.05
CA ASP A 15 -10.93 4.19 -1.74
C ASP A 15 -9.87 3.31 -1.04
N PHE A 16 -10.24 2.58 0.02
CA PHE A 16 -9.36 1.62 0.67
C PHE A 16 -9.00 0.47 -0.28
N SER A 17 -7.71 0.30 -0.59
CA SER A 17 -7.21 -0.70 -1.55
C SER A 17 -6.22 -1.72 -0.97
N ASP A 18 -5.84 -1.58 0.29
CA ASP A 18 -4.81 -2.43 0.92
C ASP A 18 -5.38 -3.77 1.38
N TYR A 19 -5.39 -4.74 0.47
CA TYR A 19 -5.89 -6.09 0.76
C TYR A 19 -5.06 -6.82 1.81
N GLU A 20 -3.73 -6.61 1.83
CA GLU A 20 -2.85 -7.35 2.73
C GLU A 20 -3.07 -6.92 4.18
N LEU A 21 -3.18 -5.61 4.44
CA LEU A 21 -3.58 -5.11 5.74
C LEU A 21 -4.95 -5.66 6.15
N LEU A 22 -5.91 -5.70 5.24
CA LEU A 22 -7.23 -6.26 5.53
C LEU A 22 -7.14 -7.73 5.94
N ARG A 23 -6.46 -8.54 5.14
CA ARG A 23 -6.27 -9.97 5.37
C ARG A 23 -5.62 -10.22 6.73
N GLN A 24 -4.47 -9.59 7.00
CA GLN A 24 -3.74 -9.75 8.26
C GLN A 24 -4.58 -9.37 9.48
N LYS A 25 -5.31 -8.25 9.42
CA LYS A 25 -6.16 -7.81 10.53
C LYS A 25 -7.36 -8.73 10.70
N CYS A 26 -8.02 -9.15 9.62
CA CYS A 26 -9.13 -10.08 9.68
C CYS A 26 -8.71 -11.45 10.23
N ASP A 27 -7.57 -11.99 9.81
CA ASP A 27 -7.05 -13.26 10.34
C ASP A 27 -6.77 -13.19 11.84
N THR A 28 -6.10 -12.11 12.27
CA THR A 28 -5.81 -11.89 13.69
C THR A 28 -7.11 -11.78 14.49
N ILE A 29 -8.05 -10.94 14.05
CA ILE A 29 -9.29 -10.65 14.79
C ILE A 29 -10.23 -11.87 14.83
N LEU A 30 -10.33 -12.61 13.73
CA LEU A 30 -11.26 -13.73 13.60
C LEU A 30 -10.67 -15.07 14.08
N SER A 31 -9.36 -15.16 14.33
CA SER A 31 -8.64 -16.38 14.72
C SER A 31 -9.36 -17.21 15.79
N SER A 32 -9.71 -16.60 16.93
CA SER A 32 -10.42 -17.27 18.03
C SER A 32 -11.82 -17.75 17.65
N LYS A 33 -12.53 -17.00 16.79
CA LYS A 33 -13.88 -17.34 16.35
C LYS A 33 -13.89 -18.47 15.33
N LYS A 34 -12.88 -18.56 14.46
CA LYS A 34 -12.73 -19.66 13.47
C LYS A 34 -12.71 -21.03 14.14
N MET A 35 -12.20 -21.13 15.37
CA MET A 35 -12.17 -22.40 16.12
C MET A 35 -13.56 -22.82 16.63
N ALA A 36 -14.38 -21.86 17.05
CA ALA A 36 -15.67 -22.12 17.73
C ALA A 36 -16.91 -21.98 16.82
N CYS A 37 -16.83 -21.21 15.75
CA CYS A 37 -17.97 -20.77 14.94
C CYS A 37 -17.71 -20.96 13.44
N ASN A 38 -18.78 -21.03 12.65
CA ASN A 38 -18.72 -20.82 11.21
C ASN A 38 -18.67 -19.32 10.94
N ILE A 39 -17.63 -18.84 10.25
CA ILE A 39 -17.53 -17.40 9.93
C ILE A 39 -18.41 -17.07 8.73
N VAL A 40 -19.18 -16.00 8.86
CA VAL A 40 -19.96 -15.40 7.77
C VAL A 40 -19.55 -13.94 7.65
N ILE A 41 -19.13 -13.53 6.45
CA ILE A 41 -18.77 -12.14 6.18
C ILE A 41 -20.01 -11.40 5.67
N VAL A 42 -20.35 -10.31 6.33
CA VAL A 42 -21.43 -9.40 5.94
C VAL A 42 -20.82 -8.22 5.18
N SER A 43 -21.28 -7.98 3.95
CA SER A 43 -20.75 -6.93 3.07
C SER A 43 -21.86 -6.03 2.56
N GLY A 44 -21.58 -4.74 2.49
CA GLY A 44 -22.47 -3.75 1.91
C GLY A 44 -22.24 -3.53 0.41
N THR A 45 -21.38 -4.35 -0.21
CA THR A 45 -21.06 -4.38 -1.65
C THR A 45 -20.51 -3.07 -2.23
N ALA A 46 -20.10 -2.13 -1.38
CA ALA A 46 -19.48 -0.88 -1.81
C ALA A 46 -18.06 -1.14 -2.36
N ARG A 47 -17.50 -0.16 -3.08
CA ARG A 47 -16.07 -0.19 -3.40
C ARG A 47 -15.22 -0.12 -2.13
N GLY A 48 -13.97 -0.54 -2.23
CA GLY A 48 -13.01 -0.52 -1.13
C GLY A 48 -13.15 -1.74 -0.22
N ALA A 49 -13.14 -1.52 1.10
CA ALA A 49 -13.09 -2.58 2.10
C ALA A 49 -14.26 -3.60 2.01
N ASP A 50 -15.47 -3.18 1.62
CA ASP A 50 -16.60 -4.09 1.41
C ASP A 50 -16.28 -5.16 0.32
N ARG A 51 -15.71 -4.74 -0.82
CA ARG A 51 -15.30 -5.65 -1.91
C ARG A 51 -14.09 -6.51 -1.54
N LEU A 52 -13.10 -5.92 -0.86
CA LEU A 52 -11.93 -6.65 -0.37
C LEU A 52 -12.32 -7.66 0.72
N GLY A 53 -13.31 -7.35 1.55
CA GLY A 53 -13.91 -8.28 2.51
C GLY A 53 -14.61 -9.46 1.83
N GLU A 54 -15.29 -9.22 0.71
CA GLU A 54 -15.83 -10.33 -0.10
C GLU A 54 -14.72 -11.19 -0.72
N GLN A 55 -13.62 -10.58 -1.18
CA GLN A 55 -12.46 -11.33 -1.66
C GLN A 55 -11.87 -12.19 -0.55
N TYR A 56 -11.61 -11.60 0.62
CA TYR A 56 -11.14 -12.30 1.80
C TYR A 56 -12.02 -13.50 2.16
N ALA A 57 -13.34 -13.31 2.14
CA ALA A 57 -14.28 -14.39 2.39
C ALA A 57 -14.17 -15.54 1.38
N ARG A 58 -14.08 -15.23 0.08
CA ARG A 58 -13.92 -16.25 -0.97
C ARG A 58 -12.64 -17.04 -0.79
N GLU A 59 -11.51 -16.36 -0.55
CA GLU A 59 -10.20 -17.01 -0.37
C GLU A 59 -10.16 -17.94 0.84
N HIS A 60 -10.90 -17.62 1.90
CA HIS A 60 -10.95 -18.42 3.13
C HIS A 60 -12.13 -19.40 3.18
N GLY A 61 -12.94 -19.48 2.12
CA GLY A 61 -14.13 -20.34 2.08
C GLY A 61 -15.25 -19.93 3.04
N TYR A 62 -15.30 -18.66 3.45
CA TYR A 62 -16.38 -18.13 4.30
C TYR A 62 -17.63 -17.82 3.49
N ARG A 63 -18.79 -18.03 4.13
CA ARG A 63 -20.07 -17.60 3.57
C ARG A 63 -20.12 -16.07 3.51
N ILE A 64 -20.81 -15.54 2.51
CA ILE A 64 -20.96 -14.09 2.31
C ILE A 64 -22.45 -13.75 2.30
N GLU A 65 -22.84 -12.79 3.13
CA GLU A 65 -24.16 -12.16 3.09
C GLU A 65 -24.01 -10.72 2.56
N ARG A 66 -24.68 -10.43 1.45
CA ARG A 66 -24.57 -9.15 0.75
C ARG A 66 -25.80 -8.29 0.99
N TYR A 67 -25.55 -7.03 1.30
CA TYR A 67 -26.56 -6.00 1.50
C TYR A 67 -26.24 -4.83 0.58
N PRO A 68 -26.58 -4.86 -0.72
CA PRO A 68 -26.38 -3.71 -1.60
C PRO A 68 -27.29 -2.54 -1.18
N ALA A 69 -26.82 -1.32 -1.38
CA ALA A 69 -27.64 -0.11 -1.20
C ALA A 69 -28.57 0.06 -2.42
N ASP A 70 -29.86 0.31 -2.15
CA ASP A 70 -30.89 0.52 -3.16
C ASP A 70 -31.04 2.03 -3.44
N TRP A 71 -30.13 2.56 -4.26
CA TRP A 71 -30.08 4.00 -4.57
C TRP A 71 -31.28 4.47 -5.39
N ASP A 72 -31.86 3.60 -6.23
CA ASP A 72 -33.02 3.92 -7.06
C ASP A 72 -34.27 4.15 -6.20
N ARG A 73 -34.47 3.31 -5.17
CA ARG A 73 -35.61 3.47 -4.25
C ARG A 73 -35.36 4.51 -3.16
N ASP A 74 -34.21 4.45 -2.50
CA ASP A 74 -34.00 5.12 -1.21
C ASP A 74 -33.11 6.38 -1.32
N GLY A 75 -32.59 6.69 -2.52
CA GLY A 75 -31.76 7.87 -2.79
C GLY A 75 -30.59 8.00 -1.80
N ASN A 76 -30.39 9.20 -1.25
CA ASN A 76 -29.29 9.48 -0.31
C ASN A 76 -29.35 8.67 0.99
N SER A 77 -30.53 8.13 1.35
CA SER A 77 -30.72 7.32 2.55
C SER A 77 -30.38 5.84 2.34
N ALA A 78 -30.15 5.41 1.09
CA ALA A 78 -29.83 4.02 0.75
C ALA A 78 -28.62 3.48 1.53
N GLY A 79 -27.55 4.28 1.66
CA GLY A 79 -26.36 3.92 2.42
C GLY A 79 -26.64 3.71 3.92
N PRO A 80 -27.19 4.71 4.63
CA PRO A 80 -27.64 4.57 6.02
C PRO A 80 -28.58 3.39 6.28
N ILE A 81 -29.60 3.21 5.43
CA ILE A 81 -30.57 2.10 5.55
C ILE A 81 -29.87 0.76 5.43
N ARG A 82 -28.99 0.61 4.44
CA ARG A 82 -28.13 -0.58 4.28
C ARG A 82 -27.26 -0.83 5.51
N ASN A 83 -26.60 0.20 6.04
CA ASN A 83 -25.76 0.10 7.23
C ASN A 83 -26.54 -0.42 8.44
N ALA A 84 -27.76 0.09 8.64
CA ALA A 84 -28.65 -0.38 9.69
C ALA A 84 -29.01 -1.85 9.51
N LYS A 85 -29.39 -2.27 8.28
CA LYS A 85 -29.70 -3.67 7.95
C LYS A 85 -28.53 -4.62 8.20
N MET A 86 -27.32 -4.24 7.81
CA MET A 86 -26.12 -5.04 8.11
C MET A 86 -25.89 -5.17 9.61
N ALA A 87 -26.01 -4.07 10.36
CA ALA A 87 -25.81 -4.07 11.80
C ALA A 87 -26.88 -4.88 12.55
N ASP A 88 -28.12 -4.94 12.07
CA ASP A 88 -29.16 -5.82 12.64
C ASP A 88 -28.85 -7.32 12.47
N ASN A 89 -28.00 -7.67 11.50
CA ASN A 89 -27.76 -9.05 11.09
C ASN A 89 -26.31 -9.48 11.35
N ALA A 90 -25.58 -8.83 12.25
CA ALA A 90 -24.19 -9.15 12.55
C ALA A 90 -23.86 -9.09 14.03
N HIS A 91 -22.79 -9.78 14.42
CA HIS A 91 -22.28 -9.79 15.79
C HIS A 91 -21.12 -8.80 15.99
N ALA A 92 -20.41 -8.48 14.90
CA ALA A 92 -19.20 -7.66 14.96
C ALA A 92 -19.02 -6.82 13.70
N LEU A 93 -18.22 -5.75 13.83
CA LEU A 93 -17.76 -4.90 12.74
C LEU A 93 -16.22 -4.80 12.78
N ILE A 94 -15.58 -5.04 11.65
CA ILE A 94 -14.19 -4.67 11.37
C ILE A 94 -14.23 -3.53 10.36
N ALA A 95 -13.92 -2.32 10.80
CA ALA A 95 -14.00 -1.11 10.00
C ALA A 95 -12.60 -0.61 9.61
N PHE A 96 -12.32 -0.51 8.30
CA PHE A 96 -11.09 0.09 7.77
C PHE A 96 -11.35 1.56 7.46
N TRP A 97 -10.79 2.46 8.27
CA TRP A 97 -11.15 3.88 8.26
C TRP A 97 -9.93 4.78 8.06
N ASP A 98 -10.08 5.75 7.17
CA ASP A 98 -9.12 6.83 6.90
C ASP A 98 -9.20 7.98 7.94
N GLY A 99 -10.10 7.86 8.92
CA GLY A 99 -10.37 8.92 9.90
C GLY A 99 -11.30 10.03 9.41
N GLN A 100 -11.73 10.02 8.14
CA GLN A 100 -12.47 11.13 7.52
C GLN A 100 -13.78 10.71 6.84
N SER A 101 -13.85 9.48 6.30
CA SER A 101 -15.01 8.98 5.57
C SER A 101 -16.27 9.01 6.43
N ARG A 102 -17.22 9.88 6.04
CA ARG A 102 -18.52 10.03 6.69
C ARG A 102 -19.34 8.74 6.63
N GLY A 103 -19.28 8.02 5.51
CA GLY A 103 -20.00 6.76 5.33
C GLY A 103 -19.48 5.65 6.25
N THR A 104 -18.16 5.55 6.39
CA THR A 104 -17.52 4.59 7.31
C THR A 104 -17.80 4.95 8.75
N LYS A 105 -17.68 6.24 9.11
CA LYS A 105 -18.05 6.74 10.44
C LYS A 105 -19.50 6.39 10.79
N HIS A 106 -20.43 6.61 9.85
CA HIS A 106 -21.83 6.23 10.06
C HIS A 106 -21.99 4.72 10.35
N MET A 107 -21.29 3.85 9.61
CA MET A 107 -21.33 2.41 9.88
C MET A 107 -20.80 2.06 11.26
N ILE A 108 -19.68 2.68 11.68
CA ILE A 108 -19.09 2.50 13.02
C ILE A 108 -20.08 2.93 14.11
N ASP A 109 -20.67 4.11 13.97
CA ASP A 109 -21.63 4.66 14.93
C ASP A 109 -22.88 3.78 15.03
N THR A 110 -23.39 3.31 13.88
CA THR A 110 -24.54 2.40 13.82
C THR A 110 -24.26 1.07 14.52
N ALA A 111 -23.09 0.46 14.26
CA ALA A 111 -22.71 -0.80 14.88
C ALA A 111 -22.55 -0.68 16.40
N ARG A 112 -21.94 0.41 16.88
CA ARG A 112 -21.84 0.71 18.33
C ARG A 112 -23.21 0.89 18.96
N ALA A 113 -24.10 1.66 18.33
CA ALA A 113 -25.45 1.89 18.83
C ALA A 113 -26.27 0.58 18.95
N LYS A 114 -26.00 -0.40 18.09
CA LYS A 114 -26.63 -1.74 18.12
C LYS A 114 -25.88 -2.77 18.98
N GLY A 115 -24.83 -2.37 19.69
CA GLY A 115 -24.11 -3.25 20.63
C GLY A 115 -23.19 -4.28 19.97
N LEU A 116 -22.78 -4.09 18.72
CA LEU A 116 -21.84 -4.99 18.05
C LEU A 116 -20.43 -4.84 18.64
N ALA A 117 -19.65 -5.92 18.59
CA ALA A 117 -18.21 -5.83 18.85
C ALA A 117 -17.52 -5.07 17.70
N VAL A 118 -16.98 -3.88 17.97
CA VAL A 118 -16.39 -3.01 16.93
C VAL A 118 -14.87 -2.96 17.03
N ARG A 119 -14.19 -3.25 15.93
CA ARG A 119 -12.75 -2.98 15.71
C ARG A 119 -12.59 -1.96 14.59
N VAL A 120 -11.91 -0.86 14.89
CA VAL A 120 -11.57 0.17 13.90
C VAL A 120 -10.08 0.07 13.60
N ILE A 121 -9.75 -0.15 12.34
CA ILE A 121 -8.39 -0.16 11.81
C ILE A 121 -8.19 1.17 11.10
N ASN A 122 -7.46 2.08 11.76
CA ASN A 122 -7.05 3.33 11.14
C ASN A 122 -5.86 3.08 10.23
N TYR A 123 -5.88 3.65 9.03
CA TYR A 123 -4.77 3.61 8.09
C TYR A 123 -4.49 5.01 7.55
N THR A 124 -3.24 5.31 7.21
CA THR A 124 -2.87 6.59 6.62
C THR A 124 -2.90 6.46 5.10
N VAL A 125 -3.58 7.38 4.41
CA VAL A 125 -3.63 7.42 2.93
C VAL A 125 -2.22 7.54 2.31
N LYS A 126 -1.21 7.98 3.08
CA LYS A 126 0.19 8.01 2.67
C LYS A 126 0.74 6.64 2.25
N GLN A 127 0.33 5.54 2.89
CA GLN A 127 0.87 4.20 2.62
C GLN A 127 0.24 3.50 1.40
N GLN A 128 -1.00 3.85 1.04
CA GLN A 128 -1.67 3.25 -0.13
C GLN A 128 -1.11 3.72 -1.48
N LYS A 129 -0.42 4.86 -1.53
CA LYS A 129 0.31 5.27 -2.73
C LYS A 129 1.68 4.59 -2.86
N GLU A 130 2.27 4.15 -1.75
CA GLU A 130 3.59 3.52 -1.74
C GLU A 130 3.50 2.01 -2.02
N ASP A 131 2.45 1.32 -1.56
CA ASP A 131 2.32 -0.15 -1.72
C ASP A 131 1.46 -0.62 -2.91
N THR A 132 0.69 0.26 -3.58
CA THR A 132 -0.18 -0.13 -4.72
C THR A 132 0.43 0.13 -6.11
N MET A 133 1.71 0.52 -6.18
CA MET A 133 2.48 0.40 -7.42
C MET A 133 3.33 -0.86 -7.30
N LYS A 134 2.91 -1.96 -7.91
CA LYS A 134 3.94 -2.78 -8.55
C LYS A 134 4.66 -1.80 -9.48
N GLU A 135 5.93 -1.49 -9.18
CA GLU A 135 6.74 -0.65 -10.08
C GLU A 135 6.56 -1.24 -11.49
N ASP A 136 6.38 -0.38 -12.49
CA ASP A 136 6.37 -0.82 -13.89
C ASP A 136 7.53 -1.81 -14.06
N PRO A 137 7.33 -3.02 -14.63
CA PRO A 137 8.39 -4.02 -14.74
C PRO A 137 9.68 -3.47 -15.37
N LYS A 138 9.58 -2.44 -16.21
CA LYS A 138 10.71 -1.70 -16.75
C LYS A 138 11.45 -0.87 -15.68
N ILE A 139 10.71 -0.16 -14.82
CA ILE A 139 11.25 0.61 -13.70
C ILE A 139 11.90 -0.32 -12.67
N GLU A 140 11.23 -1.43 -12.34
CA GLU A 140 11.77 -2.45 -11.42
C GLU A 140 13.08 -3.04 -11.95
N LYS A 141 13.15 -3.34 -13.24
CA LYS A 141 14.37 -3.81 -13.90
C LYS A 141 15.52 -2.80 -13.77
N LEU A 142 15.27 -1.52 -14.05
CA LEU A 142 16.28 -0.46 -13.95
C LEU A 142 16.78 -0.27 -12.50
N ARG A 143 15.89 -0.35 -11.52
CA ARG A 143 16.25 -0.31 -10.09
C ARG A 143 17.15 -1.47 -9.71
N ASN A 144 16.80 -2.69 -10.15
CA ASN A 144 17.60 -3.89 -9.87
C ASN A 144 18.98 -3.83 -10.54
N GLU A 145 19.07 -3.33 -11.78
CA GLU A 145 20.35 -3.09 -12.47
C GLU A 145 21.19 -2.04 -11.73
N THR A 146 20.58 -0.93 -11.33
CA THR A 146 21.26 0.13 -10.55
C THR A 146 21.79 -0.41 -9.22
N THR A 147 21.00 -1.22 -8.51
CA THR A 147 21.38 -1.88 -7.25
C THR A 147 22.57 -2.83 -7.46
N GLN A 148 22.57 -3.57 -8.56
CA GLN A 148 23.69 -4.46 -8.88
C GLN A 148 24.98 -3.67 -9.13
N TYR A 149 24.91 -2.57 -9.91
CA TYR A 149 26.07 -1.69 -10.12
C TYR A 149 26.55 -1.03 -8.82
N ALA A 150 25.64 -0.68 -7.91
CA ALA A 150 25.98 -0.12 -6.60
C ALA A 150 26.79 -1.11 -5.77
N ILE A 151 26.34 -2.36 -5.68
CA ILE A 151 27.05 -3.43 -4.98
C ILE A 151 28.41 -3.68 -5.63
N GLU A 152 28.48 -3.76 -6.96
CA GLU A 152 29.73 -4.01 -7.69
C GLU A 152 30.75 -2.89 -7.50
N HIS A 153 30.30 -1.63 -7.53
CA HIS A 153 31.14 -0.46 -7.30
C HIS A 153 31.80 -0.49 -5.91
N ILE A 154 31.04 -0.85 -4.88
CA ILE A 154 31.52 -0.87 -3.49
C ILE A 154 32.37 -2.11 -3.19
N THR A 155 32.07 -3.24 -3.82
CA THR A 155 32.75 -4.51 -3.52
C THR A 155 34.03 -4.74 -4.34
N ARG A 156 34.12 -4.22 -5.57
CA ARG A 156 35.32 -4.39 -6.42
C ARG A 156 36.25 -3.16 -6.33
N LYS A 157 37.26 -3.23 -5.47
CA LYS A 157 38.34 -2.23 -5.44
C LYS A 157 39.12 -2.24 -6.76
N GLY A 158 39.20 -1.09 -7.45
CA GLY A 158 40.19 -0.85 -8.51
C GLY A 158 39.70 -0.72 -9.96
N LEU A 159 38.39 -0.76 -10.24
CA LEU A 159 37.87 -0.40 -11.58
C LEU A 159 37.42 1.05 -11.61
N HIS A 160 38.19 1.93 -12.27
CA HIS A 160 37.78 3.31 -12.56
C HIS A 160 36.43 3.41 -13.29
N THR A 161 35.96 2.34 -13.94
CA THR A 161 34.70 2.30 -14.69
C THR A 161 33.45 2.08 -13.82
N GLY A 162 33.60 1.65 -12.56
CA GLY A 162 32.45 1.29 -11.71
C GLY A 162 31.56 2.48 -11.34
N TYR A 163 32.15 3.65 -11.09
CA TYR A 163 31.38 4.87 -10.78
C TYR A 163 30.55 5.32 -11.99
N ALA A 164 31.16 5.32 -13.18
CA ALA A 164 30.49 5.74 -14.41
C ALA A 164 29.25 4.87 -14.71
N TRP A 165 29.36 3.54 -14.57
CA TRP A 165 28.25 2.63 -14.79
C TRP A 165 27.12 2.79 -13.76
N LEU A 166 27.47 2.95 -12.47
CA LEU A 166 26.48 3.23 -11.43
C LEU A 166 25.74 4.54 -11.70
N ARG A 167 26.49 5.59 -12.05
CA ARG A 167 25.96 6.92 -12.35
C ARG A 167 25.03 6.90 -13.57
N ASP A 168 25.42 6.20 -14.63
CA ASP A 168 24.60 6.09 -15.85
C ASP A 168 23.31 5.29 -15.57
N ALA A 169 23.42 4.14 -14.89
CA ALA A 169 22.25 3.33 -14.51
C ALA A 169 21.29 4.10 -13.59
N PHE A 170 21.81 4.86 -12.63
CA PHE A 170 21.02 5.70 -11.75
C PHE A 170 20.27 6.80 -12.52
N ASN A 171 20.92 7.41 -13.51
CA ASN A 171 20.29 8.42 -14.36
C ASN A 171 19.18 7.82 -15.24
N ASP A 172 19.38 6.63 -15.79
CA ASP A 172 18.35 5.91 -16.55
C ASP A 172 17.15 5.55 -15.67
N TYR A 173 17.41 5.09 -14.43
CA TYR A 173 16.38 4.82 -13.45
C TYR A 173 15.59 6.09 -13.08
N TYR A 174 16.28 7.20 -12.86
CA TYR A 174 15.65 8.50 -12.59
C TYR A 174 14.80 9.00 -13.78
N ASP A 175 15.36 8.97 -14.98
CA ASP A 175 14.68 9.44 -16.20
C ASP A 175 13.42 8.60 -16.50
N ALA A 176 13.41 7.30 -16.17
CA ALA A 176 12.24 6.45 -16.31
C ALA A 176 11.11 6.77 -15.31
N ILE A 177 11.44 7.35 -14.15
CA ILE A 177 10.47 7.76 -13.13
C ILE A 177 9.97 9.18 -13.39
N LYS A 178 10.79 10.03 -14.01
CA LYS A 178 10.42 11.40 -14.32
C LYS A 178 9.32 11.43 -15.40
N THR A 179 8.23 12.13 -15.11
CA THR A 179 7.16 12.34 -16.10
C THR A 179 7.68 13.18 -17.28
N PRO A 180 7.63 12.68 -18.52
CA PRO A 180 8.09 13.43 -19.69
C PRO A 180 7.35 14.77 -19.83
N GLY A 181 8.10 15.87 -20.03
CA GLY A 181 7.52 17.19 -20.30
C GLY A 181 7.15 18.04 -19.06
N VAL A 182 7.29 17.51 -17.84
CA VAL A 182 7.08 18.30 -16.62
C VAL A 182 8.36 19.07 -16.25
N LYS A 183 8.32 20.40 -16.31
CA LYS A 183 9.40 21.25 -15.78
C LYS A 183 9.37 21.20 -14.25
N THR A 184 10.39 20.61 -13.64
CA THR A 184 10.63 20.63 -12.20
C THR A 184 11.69 21.67 -11.88
N SER A 185 11.61 22.33 -10.72
CA SER A 185 12.73 23.15 -10.21
C SER A 185 13.94 22.26 -9.95
N GLU A 186 15.14 22.86 -9.96
CA GLU A 186 16.39 22.16 -9.67
C GLU A 186 16.36 21.52 -8.27
N GLU A 187 15.84 22.25 -7.26
CA GLU A 187 15.66 21.73 -5.90
C GLU A 187 14.75 20.50 -5.84
N ASN A 188 13.66 20.48 -6.62
CA ASN A 188 12.76 19.33 -6.69
C ASN A 188 13.40 18.15 -7.41
N ASP A 189 14.25 18.41 -8.42
CA ASP A 189 14.98 17.37 -9.15
C ASP A 189 15.98 16.66 -8.22
N ILE A 190 16.77 17.44 -7.48
CA ILE A 190 17.70 16.93 -6.47
C ILE A 190 16.96 16.16 -5.38
N ALA A 191 15.83 16.68 -4.88
CA ALA A 191 15.04 15.99 -3.86
C ALA A 191 14.54 14.62 -4.34
N HIS A 192 14.03 14.52 -5.57
CA HIS A 192 13.61 13.24 -6.14
C HIS A 192 14.79 12.28 -6.33
N ARG A 193 15.94 12.76 -6.82
CA ARG A 193 17.15 11.94 -6.96
C ARG A 193 17.59 11.40 -5.60
N LYS A 194 17.60 12.21 -4.54
CA LYS A 194 17.94 11.76 -3.18
C LYS A 194 17.00 10.68 -2.65
N ILE A 195 15.71 10.76 -2.96
CA ILE A 195 14.75 9.70 -2.60
C ILE A 195 15.09 8.39 -3.32
N LEU A 196 15.47 8.43 -4.61
CA LEU A 196 15.88 7.23 -5.34
C LEU A 196 17.20 6.65 -4.84
N ALA A 197 18.16 7.51 -4.46
CA ALA A 197 19.41 7.08 -3.83
C ALA A 197 19.14 6.27 -2.56
N GLN A 198 18.23 6.74 -1.69
CA GLN A 198 17.83 6.01 -0.50
C GLN A 198 17.19 4.65 -0.83
N LYS A 199 16.36 4.56 -1.88
CA LYS A 199 15.79 3.28 -2.31
C LYS A 199 16.87 2.27 -2.71
N VAL A 200 17.84 2.70 -3.52
CA VAL A 200 18.96 1.84 -3.95
C VAL A 200 19.82 1.41 -2.75
N ALA A 201 20.08 2.32 -1.81
CA ALA A 201 20.82 1.99 -0.58
C ALA A 201 20.11 0.94 0.27
N ILE A 202 18.78 1.05 0.42
CA ILE A 202 17.94 0.08 1.15
C ILE A 202 18.07 -1.32 0.55
N ASP A 203 18.05 -1.44 -0.78
CA ASP A 203 18.17 -2.74 -1.46
C ASP A 203 19.53 -3.42 -1.25
N CYS A 204 20.55 -2.63 -0.92
CA CYS A 204 21.90 -3.13 -0.67
C CYS A 204 22.11 -3.60 0.79
N ILE A 205 21.19 -3.33 1.73
CA ILE A 205 21.38 -3.59 3.18
C ILE A 205 21.68 -5.08 3.48
N HIS A 206 21.10 -6.00 2.72
CA HIS A 206 21.32 -7.44 2.91
C HIS A 206 22.59 -7.98 2.23
N LYS A 207 23.30 -7.14 1.48
CA LYS A 207 24.46 -7.53 0.65
C LYS A 207 25.75 -6.83 1.06
N LEU A 208 25.65 -5.69 1.74
CA LEU A 208 26.78 -4.87 2.17
C LEU A 208 26.84 -4.79 3.70
N ASN A 209 28.06 -4.67 4.24
CA ASN A 209 28.24 -4.40 5.67
C ASN A 209 28.08 -2.90 5.99
N HIS A 210 28.14 -2.53 7.27
CA HIS A 210 27.92 -1.15 7.70
C HIS A 210 28.90 -0.14 7.08
N GLU A 211 30.19 -0.48 7.00
CA GLU A 211 31.20 0.40 6.40
C GLU A 211 30.97 0.60 4.90
N GLN A 212 30.63 -0.49 4.21
CA GLN A 212 30.28 -0.48 2.78
C GLN A 212 29.01 0.33 2.49
N LEU A 213 28.00 0.25 3.35
CA LEU A 213 26.79 1.06 3.24
C LEU A 213 27.10 2.56 3.45
N GLN A 214 27.92 2.91 4.43
CA GLN A 214 28.36 4.30 4.60
C GLN A 214 29.15 4.84 3.41
N GLN A 215 29.94 3.99 2.74
CA GLN A 215 30.63 4.35 1.50
C GLN A 215 29.64 4.49 0.35
N LEU A 216 28.66 3.59 0.24
CA LEU A 216 27.62 3.63 -0.78
C LEU A 216 26.78 4.91 -0.67
N ASP A 217 26.36 5.27 0.54
CA ASP A 217 25.55 6.46 0.78
C ASP A 217 26.24 7.72 0.27
N LYS A 218 27.56 7.86 0.51
CA LYS A 218 28.34 9.00 0.00
C LYS A 218 28.36 9.05 -1.53
N VAL A 219 28.60 7.91 -2.18
CA VAL A 219 28.64 7.82 -3.65
C VAL A 219 27.27 8.13 -4.26
N LEU A 220 26.19 7.59 -3.69
CA LEU A 220 24.84 7.84 -4.18
C LEU A 220 24.41 9.30 -3.93
N ASP A 221 24.81 9.91 -2.82
CA ASP A 221 24.58 11.33 -2.54
C ASP A 221 25.29 12.26 -3.54
N GLU A 222 26.52 11.91 -3.93
CA GLU A 222 27.26 12.60 -4.99
C GLU A 222 26.49 12.52 -6.31
N ILE A 223 26.15 11.30 -6.75
CA ILE A 223 25.40 11.07 -8.00
C ILE A 223 24.02 11.77 -7.97
N ALA A 224 23.31 11.73 -6.85
CA ALA A 224 22.01 12.36 -6.71
C ALA A 224 22.09 13.90 -6.82
N SER A 225 23.23 14.48 -6.43
CA SER A 225 23.47 15.92 -6.47
C SER A 225 23.99 16.42 -7.83
N GLU A 226 24.39 15.53 -8.74
CA GLU A 226 24.75 15.90 -10.13
C GLU A 226 23.49 16.33 -10.92
N THR A 227 23.31 17.64 -11.15
CA THR A 227 22.28 18.16 -12.07
C THR A 227 22.85 18.22 -13.49
N LYS A 228 22.05 17.86 -14.52
CA LYS A 228 22.44 17.80 -15.96
C LYS A 228 22.82 19.17 -16.58
N ILE A 229 23.34 20.14 -15.83
CA ILE A 229 23.73 21.47 -16.35
C ILE A 229 25.24 21.56 -16.68
N SER A 230 26.07 20.57 -16.33
CA SER A 230 27.47 20.52 -16.79
C SER A 230 27.69 19.39 -17.80
N ASN A 231 27.37 19.62 -19.07
CA ASN A 231 28.10 19.12 -20.24
C ASN A 231 27.41 19.56 -21.54
N GLY A 232 27.28 20.88 -21.71
CA GLY A 232 27.47 21.47 -23.02
C GLY A 232 28.94 21.83 -23.13
N LEU A 233 29.79 20.93 -23.64
CA LEU A 233 31.08 21.15 -24.34
C LEU A 233 31.89 19.85 -24.39
N HIS A 234 32.38 19.53 -25.60
CA HIS A 234 33.23 18.39 -26.02
C HIS A 234 32.49 17.06 -26.22
N ARG A 235 32.29 16.53 -27.44
CA ARG A 235 32.85 16.77 -28.78
C ARG A 235 31.78 16.55 -29.84
#